data_AF-A0A1M7KCX4-F1
#
_entry.id   AF-A0A1M7KCX4-F1
#
_cell.length_a   1.000
_cell.length_b   1.000
_cell.length_c   1.000
_cell.angle_alpha   90.00
_cell.angle_beta   90.00
_cell.angle_gamma   90.00
#
_symmetry.space_group_name_H-M   'P 1'
#
loop_
_entity.id
_entity.type
_entity.pdbx_description
1 polymer ?
#
loop_
_entity_poly.entity_id
_entity_poly.type
_entity_poly.pdbx_seq_one_letter_code
_entity_poly.pdbx_strand_id
1 'polypeptide(L)' 'MQVFLALITGLVVGFLFAWLKLPIPAPPALAGVMGIVGIYLGFRLFDWVQQFF' A
#
# COMPACT_ATOMS: atom_id res chain seq x y z
N MET A 1 14.45 8.56 -0.50
CA MET A 1 14.47 8.07 -1.89
C MET A 1 13.54 6.87 -2.11
N GLN A 2 13.56 5.85 -1.24
CA GLN A 2 12.80 4.61 -1.43
C GLN A 2 11.28 4.81 -1.57
N VAL A 3 10.66 5.70 -0.77
CA VAL A 3 9.21 5.98 -0.84
C VAL A 3 8.79 6.56 -2.18
N PHE A 4 9.57 7.49 -2.72
CA PHE A 4 9.28 8.14 -3.99
C PHE A 4 9.39 7.17 -5.16
N LEU A 5 10.43 6.31 -5.14
CA LEU A 5 10.59 5.25 -6.13
C LEU A 5 9.44 4.23 -6.03
N ALA A 6 9.06 3.80 -4.82
CA ALA A 6 7.94 2.88 -4.62
C ALA A 6 6.61 3.45 -5.14
N LEU A 7 6.36 4.75 -4.93
CA LEU A 7 5.19 5.44 -5.46
C LEU A 7 5.20 5.45 -7.00
N ILE A 8 6.33 5.84 -7.62
CA ILE A 8 6.47 5.86 -9.08
C ILE A 8 6.31 4.45 -9.65
N THR A 9 6.94 3.44 -9.06
CA THR A 9 6.80 2.05 -9.48
C THR A 9 5.34 1.61 -9.41
N GLY A 10 4.64 1.88 -8.31
CA GLY A 10 3.22 1.56 -8.17
C GLY A 10 2.35 2.24 -9.22
N LEU A 11 2.60 3.52 -9.50
CA LEU A 11 1.90 4.29 -10.54
C LEU A 11 2.13 3.70 -11.94
N VAL A 12 3.39 3.43 -12.30
CA VAL A 12 3.75 2.88 -13.61
C VAL A 12 3.17 1.48 -13.79
N VAL A 13 3.31 0.60 -12.79
CA VAL A 13 2.76 -0.77 -12.85
C VAL A 13 1.24 -0.74 -12.95
N GLY A 14 0.56 0.07 -12.12
CA GLY A 14 -0.88 0.21 -12.17
C GLY A 14 -1.38 0.73 -13.53
N PHE A 15 -0.70 1.74 -14.07
CA PHE A 15 -0.99 2.28 -15.40
C PHE A 15 -0.83 1.23 -16.50
N LEU A 16 0.29 0.50 -16.53
CA LEU A 16 0.56 -0.52 -17.53
C LEU A 16 -0.49 -1.64 -17.50
N PHE A 17 -0.86 -2.12 -16.32
CA PHE A 17 -1.87 -3.18 -16.21
C PHE A 17 -3.26 -2.71 -16.65
N ALA A 18 -3.65 -1.49 -16.28
CA ALA A 18 -4.89 -0.88 -16.77
C ALA A 18 -4.89 -0.72 -18.29
N TRP A 19 -3.76 -0.25 -18.86
CA TRP A 19 -3.62 -0.05 -20.30
C TRP A 19 -3.66 -1.36 -21.09
N LEU A 20 -3.01 -2.41 -20.58
CA LEU A 20 -3.00 -3.75 -21.18
C LEU A 20 -4.28 -4.56 -20.86
N LYS A 21 -5.21 -4.00 -20.08
CA LYS A 21 -6.43 -4.68 -19.60
C LYS A 21 -6.14 -6.00 -18.87
N LEU A 22 -5.01 -6.05 -18.17
CA LEU A 22 -4.60 -7.20 -17.37
C LEU A 22 -5.23 -7.13 -15.97
N PRO A 23 -5.52 -8.27 -15.34
CA PRO A 23 -5.92 -8.28 -13.93
C PRO A 23 -4.80 -7.66 -13.08
N ILE A 24 -5.14 -6.67 -12.27
CA ILE A 24 -4.14 -5.96 -11.45
C ILE A 24 -3.62 -6.87 -10.32
N PRO A 25 -2.32 -6.83 -10.00
CA PRO A 25 -1.73 -7.65 -8.94
C PRO A 25 -2.01 -7.07 -7.54
N ALA A 26 -2.36 -5.79 -7.46
CA ALA A 26 -2.72 -5.10 -6.22
C ALA A 26 -4.19 -5.37 -5.85
N PRO A 27 -4.61 -5.14 -4.59
CA PRO A 27 -5.99 -5.31 -4.17
C PRO A 27 -6.95 -4.51 -5.08
N PRO A 28 -7.96 -5.16 -5.69
CA PRO A 28 -8.77 -4.52 -6.73
C PRO A 28 -9.80 -3.53 -6.21
N ALA A 29 -10.09 -3.55 -4.90
CA ALA A 29 -11.05 -2.68 -4.25
C ALA A 29 -10.37 -1.75 -3.26
N LEU A 30 -10.90 -0.52 -3.11
CA LEU A 30 -10.47 0.43 -2.09
C LEU A 30 -10.45 -0.21 -0.69
N ALA A 31 -11.41 -1.09 -0.38
CA ALA A 31 -11.45 -1.83 0.88
C ALA A 31 -10.16 -2.63 1.16
N GLY A 32 -9.58 -3.27 0.13
CA GLY A 32 -8.33 -4.03 0.28
C GLY A 32 -7.12 -3.12 0.52
N VAL A 33 -7.07 -1.97 -0.16
CA VAL A 33 -6.03 -0.95 0.07
C VAL A 33 -6.13 -0.39 1.49
N MET A 34 -7.34 -0.06 1.95
CA MET A 34 -7.58 0.41 3.32
C MET A 34 -7.22 -0.65 4.37
N GLY A 35 -7.41 -1.94 4.08
CA GLY A 35 -6.95 -3.03 4.94
C GLY A 35 -5.43 -3.01 5.17
N ILE A 36 -4.64 -2.87 4.11
CA ILE A 36 -3.16 -2.77 4.20
C ILE A 36 -2.75 -1.54 5.01
N VAL A 37 -3.38 -0.38 4.76
CA VAL A 37 -3.13 0.85 5.51
C VAL A 37 -3.45 0.66 7.00
N GLY A 38 -4.59 0.06 7.31
CA GLY A 38 -5.01 -0.23 8.69
C GLY A 38 -4.05 -1.15 9.43
N ILE A 39 -3.52 -2.18 8.78
CA ILE A 39 -2.52 -3.08 9.35
C ILE A 39 -1.24 -2.31 9.73
N TYR A 40 -0.73 -1.48 8.81
CA TYR A 40 0.48 -0.70 9.07
C TYR A 40 0.29 0.34 10.19
N LEU A 41 -0.84 1.05 10.18
CA LEU A 41 -1.17 2.01 11.24
C LEU A 41 -1.37 1.32 12.59
N GLY A 42 -2.02 0.15 12.63
CA GLY A 42 -2.17 -0.65 13.85
C GLY A 42 -0.83 -1.09 14.42
N PHE A 43 0.09 -1.54 13.57
CA PHE A 43 1.46 -1.87 13.97
C PHE A 43 2.20 -0.65 14.54
N ARG A 44 2.16 0.49 13.84
CA ARG A 44 2.79 1.74 14.32
C ARG A 44 2.19 2.25 15.63
N LEU A 45 0.87 2.09 15.80
CA LEU A 45 0.19 2.44 17.03
C LEU A 45 0.64 1.54 18.18
N PHE A 46 0.78 0.23 17.93
CA PHE A 46 1.31 -0.70 18.91
C PHE A 46 2.74 -0.33 19.32
N ASP A 47 3.64 -0.09 18.37
CA ASP A 47 5.02 0.35 18.65
C ASP A 47 5.04 1.61 19.52
N TRP A 48 4.15 2.57 19.25
CA TRP A 48 4.04 3.78 20.05
C TRP A 48 3.54 3.49 21.48
N VAL A 49 2.50 2.68 21.64
CA VAL A 49 1.99 2.27 22.97
C VAL A 49 3.05 1.50 23.76
N GLN A 50 3.83 0.66 23.08
CA GLN A 50 4.91 -0.15 23.67
C GLN A 50 6.08 0.70 24.19
N GLN A 51 6.13 2.01 23.91
CA GLN A 51 7.13 2.91 24.51
C GLN A 51 6.75 3.38 25.93
N PHE A 52 5.49 3.18 26.34
CA PHE A 52 4.97 3.64 27.62
C PHE A 52 4.97 2.58 28.72
N PHE A 53 5.31 1.32 28.40
CA PHE A 53 5.38 0.18 29.31
C PHE A 53 6.70 -0.55 29.11
#